data_AF-A0A256XSG3-F1
#
_entry.id   AF-A0A256XSG3-F1
#
_cell.length_a   1.000
_cell.length_b   1.000
_cell.length_c   1.000
_cell.angle_alpha   90.00
_cell.angle_beta   90.00
_cell.angle_gamma   90.00
#
_symmetry.space_group_name_H-M   'P 1'
#
loop_
_entity.id
_entity.type
_entity.pdbx_description
1 polymer ?
#
loop_
_entity_poly.entity_id
_entity_poly.type
_entity_poly.pdbx_seq_one_letter_code
_entity_poly.pdbx_strand_id
1 'polypeptide(L)'
;MRKGWADVLLALWATNGLSLAEIAKESSLGLQQCEGILKDLVKNHFLIQVSDCFFISAKGKRMCKALFDFKNKAGDLWYEVF
;
A
#
# COMPACT_ATOMS: atom_id res chain seq x y z
N MET A 1 4.90 16.15 0.03
CA MET A 1 5.60 14.85 0.04
C MET A 1 4.54 13.78 -0.17
N ARG A 2 4.45 13.20 -1.37
CA ARG A 2 3.44 12.18 -1.68
C ARG A 2 3.62 10.97 -0.77
N LYS A 3 2.62 10.66 0.05
CA LYS A 3 2.65 9.55 1.01
C LYS A 3 2.37 8.22 0.30
N GLY A 4 3.31 7.75 -0.53
CA GLY A 4 3.18 6.56 -1.40
C GLY A 4 2.86 5.23 -0.68
N TRP A 5 2.91 5.18 0.65
CA TRP A 5 2.47 4.02 1.42
C TRP A 5 0.96 3.76 1.30
N ALA A 6 0.14 4.80 1.09
CA ALA A 6 -1.30 4.64 0.89
C ALA A 6 -1.59 3.93 -0.44
N ASP A 7 -0.88 4.29 -1.51
CA ASP A 7 -0.99 3.65 -2.81
C ASP A 7 -0.52 2.19 -2.76
N VAL A 8 0.56 1.89 -2.05
CA VAL A 8 1.03 0.50 -1.81
C VAL A 8 -0.02 -0.34 -1.07
N LEU A 9 -0.66 0.22 -0.04
CA LEU A 9 -1.72 -0.48 0.69
C LEU A 9 -2.96 -0.71 -0.19
N LEU A 10 -3.34 0.27 -1.01
CA LEU A 10 -4.47 0.12 -1.94
C LEU A 10 -4.17 -0.89 -3.06
N ALA A 11 -2.94 -0.95 -3.56
CA ALA A 11 -2.50 -1.94 -4.54
C ALA A 11 -2.59 -3.39 -4.01
N LEU A 12 -2.33 -3.58 -2.71
CA LEU A 12 -2.43 -4.89 -2.06
C LEU A 12 -3.85 -5.25 -1.60
N TRP A 13 -4.79 -4.31 -1.58
CA TRP A 13 -6.12 -4.48 -0.94
C TRP A 13 -6.97 -5.58 -1.58
N ALA A 14 -6.93 -5.70 -2.90
CA ALA A 14 -7.74 -6.64 -3.67
C ALA A 14 -6.96 -7.88 -4.13
N THR A 15 -5.76 -8.12 -3.60
CA THR A 15 -4.86 -9.18 -4.07
C THR A 15 -4.59 -10.23 -3.00
N ASN A 16 -4.25 -11.44 -3.44
CA ASN A 16 -3.78 -12.52 -2.57
C ASN A 16 -2.25 -12.46 -2.42
N GLY A 17 -1.74 -11.25 -2.16
CA GLY A 17 -0.33 -10.95 -2.06
C GLY A 17 0.34 -10.61 -3.39
N LEU A 18 1.37 -9.78 -3.31
CA LEU A 18 2.15 -9.32 -4.47
C LEU A 18 3.64 -9.30 -4.13
N SER A 19 4.48 -9.52 -5.13
CA SER A 19 5.91 -9.30 -5.08
C SER A 19 6.26 -7.79 -5.09
N LEU A 20 7.50 -7.45 -4.72
CA LEU A 20 8.00 -6.07 -4.78
C LEU A 20 7.84 -5.44 -6.18
N ALA A 21 8.11 -6.21 -7.23
CA ALA A 21 8.04 -5.72 -8.62
C ALA A 21 6.60 -5.42 -9.04
N GLU A 22 5.65 -6.28 -8.66
CA GLU A 22 4.23 -6.06 -8.92
C GLU A 22 3.72 -4.84 -8.15
N ILE A 23 4.11 -4.68 -6.88
CA ILE A 23 3.74 -3.52 -6.07
C ILE A 23 4.27 -2.22 -6.69
N ALA A 24 5.53 -2.20 -7.12
CA ALA A 24 6.10 -1.03 -7.80
C ALA A 24 5.33 -0.66 -9.06
N LYS A 25 4.92 -1.66 -9.85
CA LYS A 25 4.10 -1.46 -11.04
C LYS A 25 2.71 -0.90 -10.70
N GLU A 26 1.99 -1.54 -9.78
CA GLU A 26 0.62 -1.18 -9.41
C GLU A 26 0.54 0.20 -8.71
N SER A 27 1.54 0.54 -7.89
CA SER A 27 1.60 1.82 -7.18
C SER A 27 2.25 2.95 -8.01
N SER A 28 2.78 2.65 -9.20
CA SER A 28 3.55 3.60 -10.02
C SER A 28 4.73 4.24 -9.26
N LEU A 29 5.37 3.49 -8.36
CA LEU A 29 6.52 3.92 -7.56
C LEU A 29 7.79 3.19 -8.01
N GLY A 30 8.95 3.80 -7.76
CA GLY A 30 10.23 3.16 -8.02
C GLY A 30 10.50 1.99 -7.06
N LEU A 31 11.21 0.95 -7.51
CA LEU A 31 11.53 -0.25 -6.72
C LEU A 31 12.14 0.08 -5.35
N GLN A 32 13.14 0.97 -5.32
CA GLN A 32 13.82 1.37 -4.08
C GLN A 32 12.87 2.09 -3.10
N GLN A 33 11.93 2.88 -3.63
CA GLN A 33 10.93 3.58 -2.83
C GLN A 33 9.92 2.58 -2.24
N CYS A 34 9.43 1.64 -3.06
CA CYS A 34 8.57 0.56 -2.60
C CYS A 34 9.24 -0.27 -1.51
N GLU A 35 10.51 -0.63 -1.67
CA GLU A 35 11.23 -1.45 -0.70
C GLU A 35 11.28 -0.78 0.68
N GLY A 36 11.58 0.52 0.73
CA GLY A 36 11.57 1.30 1.97
C GLY A 36 10.19 1.34 2.62
N ILE A 37 9.15 1.62 1.82
CA ILE A 37 7.76 1.65 2.29
C ILE A 37 7.32 0.28 2.82
N LEU A 38 7.63 -0.81 2.11
CA LEU A 38 7.24 -2.15 2.51
C LEU A 38 7.92 -2.57 3.80
N LYS A 39 9.21 -2.26 3.98
CA LYS A 39 9.93 -2.48 5.24
C LYS A 39 9.24 -1.78 6.40
N ASP A 40 8.84 -0.52 6.22
CA ASP A 40 8.12 0.24 7.26
C ASP A 40 6.73 -0.32 7.55
N LEU A 41 5.97 -0.70 6.52
CA LEU A 41 4.63 -1.27 6.67
C LEU A 41 4.64 -2.65 7.34
N VAL A 42 5.66 -3.48 7.05
CA VAL A 42 5.89 -4.76 7.75
C VAL A 42 6.27 -4.51 9.21
N LYS A 43 7.23 -3.60 9.46
CA LYS A 43 7.65 -3.21 10.83
C LYS A 43 6.48 -2.71 11.69
N ASN A 44 5.53 -2.01 11.09
CA ASN A 44 4.34 -1.50 11.77
C ASN A 44 3.14 -2.47 11.76
N HIS A 45 3.34 -3.72 11.32
CA HIS A 45 2.33 -4.78 11.27
C HIS A 45 1.12 -4.49 10.37
N PHE A 46 1.26 -3.63 9.37
CA PHE A 46 0.23 -3.43 8.35
C PHE A 46 0.31 -4.51 7.26
N LEU A 47 1.52 -5.02 7.00
CA LEU A 47 1.78 -6.10 6.06
C LEU A 47 2.44 -7.30 6.75
N ILE A 48 2.32 -8.46 6.11
CA ILE A 48 3.01 -9.71 6.44
C ILE A 48 3.83 -10.09 5.22
N GLN A 49 5.13 -10.30 5.38
CA GLN A 49 5.98 -10.82 4.32
C GLN A 49 6.07 -12.35 4.45
N VAL A 50 5.77 -13.06 3.36
CA VAL A 50 5.97 -14.51 3.26
C VAL A 50 6.77 -14.76 1.99
N SER A 51 8.01 -15.24 2.16
CA SER A 51 8.98 -15.35 1.06
C SER A 51 9.20 -14.00 0.35
N ASP A 52 8.97 -13.94 -0.95
CA ASP A 52 9.09 -12.77 -1.83
C ASP A 52 7.79 -11.97 -1.99
N CYS A 53 6.71 -12.43 -1.36
CA CYS A 53 5.39 -11.81 -1.46
C CYS A 53 4.98 -11.08 -0.17
N PHE A 54 4.23 -10.00 -0.35
CA PHE A 54 3.67 -9.19 0.72
C PHE A 54 2.15 -9.33 0.76
N PHE A 55 1.60 -9.53 1.95
CA PHE A 55 0.18 -9.72 2.20
C PHE A 55 -0.31 -8.67 3.19
N ILE A 56 -1.55 -8.23 3.03
CA ILE A 56 -2.16 -7.33 4.01
C ILE A 56 -2.53 -8.10 5.29
N SER A 57 -2.08 -7.59 6.44
CA SER A 57 -2.48 -8.08 7.76
C SER A 57 -3.91 -7.64 8.11
N ALA A 58 -4.53 -8.22 9.14
CA ALA A 58 -5.82 -7.75 9.65
C ALA A 58 -5.83 -6.26 10.04
N LYS A 59 -4.70 -5.73 10.54
CA LYS A 59 -4.53 -4.30 10.85
C LYS A 59 -4.44 -3.48 9.57
N GLY A 60 -3.66 -3.94 8.59
CA GLY A 60 -3.61 -3.37 7.24
C GLY A 60 -4.98 -3.29 6.60
N LYS A 61 -5.82 -4.32 6.75
CA LYS A 61 -7.16 -4.35 6.14
C LYS A 61 -8.05 -3.20 6.62
N ARG A 62 -8.01 -2.91 7.93
CA ARG A 62 -8.77 -1.79 8.50
C ARG A 62 -8.29 -0.45 7.95
N MET A 63 -6.98 -0.28 7.80
CA MET A 63 -6.40 0.93 7.21
C MET A 63 -6.80 1.09 5.73
N CYS A 64 -6.67 0.02 4.94
CA CYS A 64 -7.04 0.04 3.52
C CYS A 64 -8.51 0.39 3.33
N LYS A 65 -9.41 -0.15 4.17
CA LYS A 65 -10.82 0.22 4.15
C LYS A 65 -11.03 1.72 4.40
N ALA A 66 -10.39 2.28 5.41
CA ALA A 66 -10.48 3.71 5.71
C ALA A 66 -9.93 4.57 4.55
N LEU A 67 -8.81 4.16 3.95
CA LEU A 67 -8.22 4.84 2.79
C LEU A 67 -9.13 4.75 1.56
N PHE A 68 -9.73 3.59 1.29
CA PHE A 68 -10.63 3.40 0.16
C PHE A 68 -11.90 4.24 0.31
N ASP A 69 -12.51 4.24 1.50
CA ASP A 69 -13.68 5.06 1.80
C ASP A 69 -13.34 6.55 1.67
N PHE A 70 -12.15 6.97 2.10
CA PHE A 70 -11.67 8.35 1.92
C PHE A 70 -11.42 8.68 0.44
N LYS A 71 -10.73 7.80 -0.31
CA LYS A 71 -10.43 7.99 -1.74
C LYS A 71 -11.71 8.15 -2.56
N ASN A 72 -12.74 7.35 -2.29
CA ASN A 72 -14.03 7.46 -2.97
C ASN A 72 -14.78 8.76 -2.66
N LYS A 73 -14.59 9.32 -1.45
CA LYS A 73 -15.20 10.60 -1.06
C LYS A 73 -14.41 11.81 -1.57
N ALA A 74 -13.09 11.72 -1.56
CA ALA A 74 -12.20 12.79 -1.98
C ALA A 74 -12.15 12.92 -3.51
N GLY A 75 -12.31 11.81 -4.26
CA GLY A 75 -12.20 11.81 -5.71
C GLY A 75 -10.86 12.40 -6.15
N ASP A 76 -10.91 13.44 -6.98
CA ASP A 76 -9.72 14.12 -7.52
C ASP A 76 -8.90 14.83 -6.43
N LEU A 77 -9.53 15.24 -5.33
CA LEU A 77 -8.86 15.90 -4.19
C LEU A 77 -7.90 14.95 -3.46
N TRP A 78 -7.95 13.64 -3.74
CA TRP A 78 -7.03 12.65 -3.18
C TRP A 78 -5.57 13.07 -3.38
N TYR A 79 -5.21 13.51 -4.59
CA TYR A 79 -3.84 13.86 -4.96
C TYR A 79 -3.39 15.26 -4.49
N GLU A 80 -4.32 16.05 -3.95
CA GLU A 80 -4.02 17.34 -3.32
C GLU A 80 -3.67 17.18 -1.83
N VAL A 81 -4.22 16.14 -1.20
CA VAL A 81 -4.03 15.85 0.23
C VAL A 81 -2.87 14.86 0.47
N PHE A 82 -2.67 13.91 -0.44
CA PHE A 82 -1.71 12.80 -0.28
C PHE A 82 -0.45 12.92 -1.09
#